data_AF-C3USF7-F1
#
_entry.id   AF-C3USF7-F1
#
_cell.length_a   1.000
_cell.length_b   1.000
_cell.length_c   1.000
_cell.angle_alpha   90.00
_cell.angle_beta   90.00
_cell.angle_gamma   90.00
#
_symmetry.space_group_name_H-M   'P 1'
#
loop_
_entity.id
_entity.type
_entity.pdbx_description
1 polymer ?
#
loop_
_entity_poly.entity_id
_entity_poly.type
_entity_poly.pdbx_seq_one_letter_code
_entity_poly.pdbx_strand_id
1 'polypeptide(L)'
;YYPKVMDFQENNLDHFQTHWSKGHPVVVRSVLKGGSSLNWDPVAMFCCYLMTLNSKTGNTTDCMDWCKVDIDVKHFFLGSLSGKAETNTCQERLKLEGWLSSSLFKEHFPNHYAEILNILPISHYMDPKRGLLNIAANLPDTVETPDFGPCLNISYRSGEEYTLPDSVTKLGFETCDM
;
A
#
# COMPACT_ATOMS: atom_id res chain seq x y z
N TYR A 1 -15.80 12.72 7.64
CA TYR A 1 -16.68 12.68 6.45
C TYR A 1 -16.30 11.47 5.60
N TYR A 2 -17.27 10.72 5.04
CA TYR A 2 -17.04 9.37 4.46
C TYR A 2 -17.81 9.06 3.15
N PRO A 3 -17.58 9.82 2.07
CA PRO A 3 -18.27 9.65 0.77
C PRO A 3 -17.79 8.41 -0.02
N LYS A 4 -18.55 7.98 -1.02
CA LYS A 4 -18.06 7.08 -2.09
C LYS A 4 -17.51 7.90 -3.26
N VAL A 5 -16.64 7.32 -4.08
CA VAL A 5 -16.11 7.99 -5.29
C VAL A 5 -17.21 8.47 -6.24
N MET A 6 -18.30 7.73 -6.41
CA MET A 6 -19.41 8.17 -7.28
C MET A 6 -20.11 9.41 -6.74
N ASP A 7 -20.15 9.59 -5.42
CA ASP A 7 -20.77 10.76 -4.80
C ASP A 7 -19.94 12.03 -5.06
N PHE A 8 -18.64 11.90 -5.39
CA PHE A 8 -17.75 13.06 -5.57
C PHE A 8 -18.09 13.94 -6.79
N GLN A 9 -18.78 13.41 -7.79
CA GLN A 9 -18.97 14.09 -9.07
C GLN A 9 -20.06 15.17 -9.07
N GLU A 10 -20.98 15.19 -8.10
CA GLU A 10 -22.17 16.06 -8.19
C GLU A 10 -22.21 17.27 -7.23
N ASN A 11 -21.42 17.34 -6.14
CA ASN A 11 -21.35 18.55 -5.27
C ASN A 11 -20.35 18.45 -4.09
N ASN A 12 -19.36 17.57 -4.18
CA ASN A 12 -18.63 17.08 -3.00
C ASN A 12 -17.24 17.69 -2.80
N LEU A 13 -16.76 18.52 -3.74
CA LEU A 13 -15.50 19.24 -3.58
C LEU A 13 -15.62 20.32 -2.49
N ASP A 14 -16.68 21.12 -2.49
CA ASP A 14 -16.92 22.15 -1.46
C ASP A 14 -17.07 21.54 -0.06
N HIS A 15 -17.74 20.39 0.02
CA HIS A 15 -17.88 19.67 1.28
C HIS A 15 -16.55 19.08 1.74
N PHE A 16 -15.75 18.51 0.82
CA PHE A 16 -14.36 18.13 1.13
C PHE A 16 -13.56 19.32 1.64
N GLN A 17 -13.57 20.46 0.94
CA GLN A 17 -12.84 21.67 1.34
C GLN A 17 -13.30 22.21 2.70
N THR A 18 -14.58 22.07 3.04
CA THR A 18 -15.11 22.45 4.37
C THR A 18 -14.54 21.60 5.51
N HIS A 19 -14.31 20.30 5.28
CA HIS A 19 -13.64 19.44 6.28
C HIS A 19 -12.13 19.63 6.26
N TRP A 20 -11.55 19.74 5.07
CA TRP A 20 -10.11 19.89 4.86
C TRP A 20 -9.57 21.17 5.49
N SER A 21 -10.26 22.30 5.31
CA SER A 21 -9.93 23.59 5.95
C SER A 21 -9.96 23.57 7.48
N LYS A 22 -10.59 22.55 8.10
CA LYS A 22 -10.62 22.35 9.56
C LYS A 22 -9.60 21.33 10.05
N GLY A 23 -8.78 20.76 9.15
CA GLY A 23 -7.85 19.69 9.46
C GLY A 23 -8.55 18.36 9.78
N HIS A 24 -9.79 18.16 9.34
CA HIS A 24 -10.49 16.90 9.59
C HIS A 24 -10.08 15.84 8.56
N PRO A 25 -9.85 14.58 8.99
CA PRO A 25 -9.59 13.48 8.06
C PRO A 25 -10.83 13.17 7.22
N VAL A 26 -10.61 12.91 5.93
CA VAL A 26 -11.64 12.50 4.98
C VAL A 26 -11.26 11.15 4.40
N VAL A 27 -12.18 10.19 4.45
CA VAL A 27 -11.94 8.87 3.87
C VAL A 27 -12.90 8.67 2.70
N VAL A 28 -12.35 8.39 1.51
CA VAL A 28 -13.14 8.13 0.30
C VAL A 28 -13.23 6.64 0.07
N ARG A 29 -14.46 6.11 -0.03
CA ARG A 29 -14.71 4.68 -0.24
C ARG A 29 -14.74 4.29 -1.70
N SER A 30 -14.47 3.00 -1.91
CA SER A 30 -14.72 2.31 -3.17
C SER A 30 -13.97 2.97 -4.33
N VAL A 31 -12.70 3.32 -4.07
CA VAL A 31 -11.81 3.98 -5.03
C VAL A 31 -11.46 3.02 -6.17
N LEU A 32 -11.07 1.80 -5.83
CA LEU A 32 -10.96 0.70 -6.77
C LEU A 32 -12.39 0.26 -7.16
N LYS A 33 -12.84 0.69 -8.34
CA LYS A 33 -14.07 0.15 -8.95
C LYS A 33 -13.76 -1.27 -9.43
N GLY A 34 -14.69 -2.21 -9.25
CA GLY A 34 -14.54 -3.63 -9.58
C GLY A 34 -14.40 -3.99 -11.07
N GLY A 35 -13.77 -3.13 -11.87
CA GLY A 35 -13.51 -3.31 -13.31
C GLY A 35 -12.04 -3.19 -13.70
N SER A 36 -11.11 -2.98 -12.76
CA SER A 36 -9.68 -3.05 -13.06
C SER A 36 -9.32 -4.50 -13.39
N SER A 37 -8.77 -4.75 -14.58
CA SER A 37 -8.26 -6.07 -14.96
C SER A 37 -6.93 -6.42 -14.26
N LEU A 38 -6.41 -5.51 -13.44
CA LEU A 38 -5.16 -5.67 -12.72
C LEU A 38 -5.35 -6.52 -11.46
N ASN A 39 -4.37 -7.38 -11.20
CA ASN A 39 -4.33 -8.17 -9.98
C ASN A 39 -3.69 -7.34 -8.85
N TRP A 40 -4.47 -7.03 -7.82
CA TRP A 40 -4.04 -6.31 -6.62
C TRP A 40 -3.76 -7.23 -5.42
N ASP A 41 -3.71 -8.55 -5.64
CA ASP A 41 -3.36 -9.51 -4.60
C ASP A 41 -1.92 -9.27 -4.12
N PRO A 42 -1.70 -9.03 -2.81
CA PRO A 42 -0.39 -8.64 -2.28
C PRO A 42 0.67 -9.72 -2.49
N VAL A 43 0.31 -10.99 -2.42
CA VAL A 43 1.23 -12.10 -2.64
C VAL A 43 1.63 -12.18 -4.12
N ALA A 44 0.66 -12.08 -5.03
CA ALA A 44 0.91 -12.06 -6.46
C ALA A 44 1.78 -10.88 -6.87
N MET A 45 1.47 -9.67 -6.39
CA MET A 45 2.28 -8.47 -6.65
C MET A 45 3.71 -8.67 -6.15
N PHE A 46 3.89 -9.18 -4.93
CA PHE A 46 5.23 -9.43 -4.39
C PHE A 46 6.00 -10.50 -5.15
N CYS A 47 5.36 -11.61 -5.54
CA CYS A 47 5.98 -12.62 -6.39
C CYS A 47 6.40 -12.05 -7.75
N CYS A 48 5.56 -11.22 -8.38
CA CYS A 48 5.91 -10.52 -9.61
C CYS A 48 7.16 -9.65 -9.43
N TYR A 49 7.26 -8.89 -8.34
CA TYR A 49 8.45 -8.10 -8.03
C TYR A 49 9.72 -8.95 -7.97
N LEU A 50 9.71 -10.03 -7.19
CA LEU A 50 10.87 -10.93 -7.05
C LEU A 50 11.28 -11.58 -8.39
N MET A 51 10.31 -11.97 -9.22
CA MET A 51 10.58 -12.53 -10.54
C MET A 51 11.28 -11.51 -11.45
N THR A 52 10.83 -10.25 -11.43
CA THR A 52 11.47 -9.19 -12.23
C THR A 52 12.89 -8.89 -11.76
N LEU A 53 13.17 -8.95 -10.45
CA LEU A 53 14.51 -8.73 -9.90
C LEU A 53 15.49 -9.83 -10.33
N ASN A 54 15.08 -11.10 -10.25
CA ASN A 54 15.92 -12.23 -10.66
C ASN A 54 16.24 -12.23 -12.17
N SER A 55 15.40 -11.60 -12.99
CA SER A 55 15.64 -11.46 -14.44
C SER A 55 16.60 -10.33 -14.81
N LYS A 56 16.74 -9.31 -13.94
CA LYS A 56 17.62 -8.16 -14.14
C LYS A 56 18.90 -8.39 -13.33
N THR A 57 19.93 -8.99 -13.95
CA THR A 57 21.29 -9.14 -13.38
C THR A 57 22.03 -7.80 -13.30
N GLY A 58 21.51 -6.85 -12.53
CA GLY A 58 22.08 -5.51 -12.37
C GLY A 58 21.94 -5.03 -10.94
N ASN A 59 23.07 -4.80 -10.27
CA ASN A 59 23.11 -4.22 -8.94
C ASN A 59 22.59 -2.78 -8.99
N THR A 60 21.39 -2.54 -8.47
CA THR A 60 20.92 -1.19 -8.13
C THR A 60 20.52 -1.17 -6.67
N THR A 61 21.52 -0.90 -5.83
CA THR A 61 21.35 -0.50 -4.44
C THR A 61 20.91 0.96 -4.41
N ASP A 62 19.62 1.20 -4.23
CA ASP A 62 19.16 2.42 -3.56
C ASP A 62 18.61 2.03 -2.18
N CYS A 63 19.05 2.77 -1.15
CA CYS A 63 19.18 2.28 0.23
C CYS A 63 17.88 2.33 1.07
N MET A 64 16.78 2.83 0.50
CA MET A 64 15.50 3.00 1.21
C MET A 64 14.43 1.97 0.82
N ASP A 65 14.59 1.31 -0.32
CA ASP A 65 13.66 0.29 -0.81
C ASP A 65 13.98 -1.07 -0.19
N TRP A 66 13.00 -1.71 0.42
CA TRP A 66 13.23 -2.97 1.12
C TRP A 66 12.02 -3.91 1.02
N CYS A 67 12.33 -5.20 0.92
CA CYS A 67 11.37 -6.28 0.93
C CYS A 67 11.87 -7.34 1.90
N LYS A 68 11.04 -7.71 2.88
CA LYS A 68 11.34 -8.71 3.89
C LYS A 68 10.28 -9.82 3.86
N VAL A 69 10.76 -11.06 3.84
CA VAL A 69 9.92 -12.25 3.97
C VAL A 69 10.37 -13.00 5.22
N ASP A 70 9.46 -13.13 6.17
CA ASP A 70 9.64 -13.93 7.38
C ASP A 70 8.75 -15.18 7.30
N ILE A 71 9.36 -16.35 7.38
CA ILE A 71 8.67 -17.65 7.43
C ILE A 71 8.95 -18.27 8.79
N ASP A 72 7.91 -18.43 9.61
CA ASP A 72 7.97 -19.08 10.92
C ASP A 72 7.10 -20.35 10.89
N VAL A 73 7.69 -21.51 11.20
CA VAL A 73 7.00 -22.80 11.15
C VAL A 73 6.88 -23.36 12.56
N LYS A 74 5.66 -23.39 13.11
CA LYS A 74 5.40 -23.93 14.44
C LYS A 74 4.76 -25.32 14.35
N HIS A 75 5.40 -26.29 14.98
CA HIS A 75 4.88 -27.65 15.11
C HIS A 75 4.21 -27.79 16.48
N PHE A 76 2.92 -28.12 16.49
CA PHE A 76 2.22 -28.48 17.72
C PHE A 76 2.01 -29.99 17.78
N PHE A 77 2.50 -30.59 18.85
CA PHE A 77 2.21 -31.99 19.20
C PHE A 77 1.06 -32.02 20.19
N LEU A 78 -0.17 -32.26 19.71
CA LEU A 78 -1.28 -32.63 20.60
C LEU A 78 -1.29 -34.14 20.78
N GLY A 79 -0.47 -34.63 21.71
CA GLY A 79 -0.51 -36.00 22.18
C GLY A 79 -1.25 -36.12 23.51
N SER A 80 -2.16 -37.08 23.65
CA SER A 80 -2.69 -37.46 24.97
C SER A 80 -1.62 -38.21 25.77
N LEU A 81 -1.40 -37.85 27.04
CA LEU A 81 -0.58 -38.62 28.00
C LEU A 81 -1.11 -40.05 28.23
N SER A 82 -2.33 -40.38 27.79
CA SER A 82 -2.99 -41.68 28.02
C SER A 82 -3.14 -42.57 26.78
N GLY A 83 -2.37 -42.31 25.72
CA GLY A 83 -2.25 -43.22 24.59
C GLY A 83 -3.32 -43.00 23.50
N LYS A 84 -2.84 -42.55 22.33
CA LYS A 84 -3.54 -42.29 21.06
C LYS A 84 -4.28 -40.95 20.95
N ALA A 85 -3.55 -39.97 20.43
CA ALA A 85 -3.95 -39.13 19.31
C ALA A 85 -2.65 -38.57 18.68
N GLU A 86 -2.37 -38.92 17.42
CA GLU A 86 -1.31 -38.27 16.63
C GLU A 86 -1.99 -37.35 15.62
N THR A 87 -2.28 -36.13 16.05
CA THR A 87 -2.57 -35.02 15.14
C THR A 87 -1.43 -34.03 15.25
N ASN A 88 -0.47 -34.14 14.34
CA ASN A 88 0.53 -33.10 14.14
C ASN A 88 -0.16 -31.97 13.37
N THR A 89 -0.48 -30.87 14.05
CA THR A 89 -0.92 -29.64 13.38
C THR A 89 0.31 -28.77 13.15
N CYS A 90 0.71 -28.60 11.89
CA CYS A 90 1.70 -27.62 11.48
C CYS A 90 1.00 -26.28 11.26
N GLN A 91 1.41 -25.25 11.98
CA GLN A 91 0.99 -23.88 11.69
C GLN A 91 2.17 -23.13 11.07
N GLU A 92 2.10 -22.94 9.75
CA GLU A 92 3.01 -22.06 9.03
C GLU A 92 2.54 -20.62 9.17
N ARG A 93 3.46 -19.72 9.51
CA ARG A 93 3.25 -18.28 9.63
C ARG A 93 4.14 -17.61 8.61
N LEU A 94 3.52 -17.12 7.54
CA LEU A 94 4.16 -16.22 6.60
C LEU A 94 3.85 -14.78 7.00
N LYS A 95 4.89 -13.97 7.16
CA LYS A 95 4.82 -12.52 7.21
C LYS A 95 5.62 -11.95 6.04
N LEU A 96 4.97 -11.12 5.26
CA LEU A 96 5.54 -10.43 4.12
C LEU A 96 5.38 -8.93 4.35
N GLU A 97 6.47 -8.18 4.21
CA GLU A 97 6.48 -6.73 4.22
C GLU A 97 7.37 -6.23 3.08
N GLY A 98 6.90 -5.24 2.32
CA GLY A 98 7.68 -4.62 1.26
C GLY A 98 7.28 -3.18 1.04
N TRP A 99 8.25 -2.34 0.75
CA TRP A 99 8.05 -0.95 0.39
C TRP A 99 8.86 -0.62 -0.87
N LEU A 100 8.19 -0.04 -1.87
CA LEU A 100 8.81 0.50 -3.08
C LEU A 100 8.53 1.99 -3.19
N SER A 101 9.59 2.75 -3.41
CA SER A 101 9.58 4.13 -3.84
C SER A 101 8.76 4.32 -5.12
N SER A 102 8.34 5.56 -5.37
CA SER A 102 7.51 5.89 -6.54
C SER A 102 8.18 5.53 -7.87
N SER A 103 9.49 5.81 -7.99
CA SER A 103 10.29 5.43 -9.16
C SER A 103 10.30 3.92 -9.42
N LEU A 104 10.57 3.10 -8.40
CA LEU A 104 10.58 1.64 -8.53
C LEU A 104 9.17 1.07 -8.72
N PHE A 105 8.15 1.62 -8.05
CA PHE A 105 6.78 1.19 -8.27
C PHE A 105 6.37 1.41 -9.73
N LYS A 106 6.70 2.57 -10.29
CA LYS A 106 6.46 2.89 -11.71
C LYS A 106 7.25 1.98 -12.65
N GLU A 107 8.49 1.64 -12.31
CA GLU A 107 9.33 0.76 -13.13
C GLU A 107 8.82 -0.69 -13.14
N HIS A 108 8.52 -1.25 -11.96
CA HIS A 108 8.16 -2.66 -11.81
C HIS A 108 6.67 -2.94 -12.02
N PHE A 109 5.79 -1.95 -11.79
CA PHE A 109 4.34 -2.08 -11.92
C PHE A 109 3.71 -0.89 -12.68
N PRO A 110 4.13 -0.63 -13.93
CA PRO A 110 3.70 0.56 -14.67
C PRO A 110 2.18 0.64 -14.88
N ASN A 111 1.52 -0.50 -15.04
CA ASN A 111 0.06 -0.56 -15.22
C ASN A 111 -0.68 -0.21 -13.92
N HIS A 112 -0.24 -0.76 -12.79
CA HIS A 112 -0.80 -0.44 -11.47
C HIS A 112 -0.56 1.03 -11.12
N TYR A 113 0.64 1.53 -11.38
CA TYR A 113 0.98 2.94 -11.18
C TYR A 113 0.05 3.87 -11.98
N ALA A 114 -0.17 3.57 -13.26
CA ALA A 114 -1.08 4.35 -14.11
C ALA A 114 -2.55 4.26 -13.63
N GLU A 115 -2.98 3.08 -13.19
CA GLU A 115 -4.33 2.89 -12.65
C GLU A 115 -4.56 3.73 -11.40
N ILE A 116 -3.61 3.76 -10.44
CA ILE A 116 -3.71 4.62 -9.25
C ILE A 116 -3.94 6.08 -9.64
N LEU A 117 -3.15 6.60 -10.58
CA LEU A 117 -3.29 7.98 -11.05
C LEU A 117 -4.66 8.24 -11.72
N ASN A 118 -5.21 7.24 -12.41
CA ASN A 118 -6.51 7.36 -13.09
C ASN A 118 -7.69 7.33 -12.12
N ILE A 119 -7.56 6.68 -10.96
CA ILE A 119 -8.67 6.48 -10.01
C ILE A 119 -8.60 7.44 -8.80
N LEU A 120 -7.69 8.42 -8.80
CA LEU A 120 -7.56 9.37 -7.70
C LEU A 120 -8.91 10.01 -7.35
N PRO A 121 -9.39 9.89 -6.10
CA PRO A 121 -10.74 10.30 -5.74
C PRO A 121 -10.94 11.82 -5.80
N ILE A 122 -9.86 12.58 -5.57
CA ILE A 122 -9.87 14.05 -5.57
C ILE A 122 -8.72 14.54 -6.45
N SER A 123 -8.80 14.26 -7.75
CA SER A 123 -7.73 14.55 -8.73
C SER A 123 -7.24 16.01 -8.71
N HIS A 124 -8.13 16.98 -8.44
CA HIS A 124 -7.74 18.39 -8.30
C HIS A 124 -6.66 18.64 -7.23
N TYR A 125 -6.66 17.86 -6.15
CA TYR A 125 -5.69 17.94 -5.05
C TYR A 125 -4.60 16.87 -5.12
N MET A 126 -4.92 15.68 -5.65
CA MET A 126 -4.05 14.51 -5.56
C MET A 126 -3.23 14.24 -6.83
N ASP A 127 -3.65 14.73 -8.00
CA ASP A 127 -2.91 14.45 -9.23
C ASP A 127 -1.58 15.24 -9.23
N PRO A 128 -0.42 14.56 -9.27
CA PRO A 128 0.89 15.22 -9.17
C PRO A 128 1.28 15.99 -10.44
N LYS A 129 0.51 15.86 -11.54
CA LYS A 129 0.79 16.52 -12.82
C LYS A 129 -0.33 17.46 -13.27
N ARG A 130 -1.58 17.12 -12.95
CA ARG A 130 -2.78 17.81 -13.46
C ARG A 130 -3.64 18.42 -12.35
N GLY A 131 -3.24 18.26 -11.10
CA GLY A 131 -3.97 18.77 -9.94
C GLY A 131 -3.91 20.29 -9.89
N LEU A 132 -4.99 20.96 -10.29
CA LEU A 132 -5.08 22.43 -10.27
C LEU A 132 -4.94 23.04 -8.87
N LEU A 133 -5.30 22.28 -7.83
CA LEU A 133 -5.22 22.66 -6.43
C LEU A 133 -4.08 21.92 -5.71
N ASN A 134 -3.30 21.11 -6.44
CA ASN A 134 -2.09 20.48 -5.95
C ASN A 134 -0.93 21.46 -6.12
N ILE A 135 -0.46 22.04 -5.02
CA ILE A 135 0.65 23.01 -5.06
C ILE A 135 1.92 22.32 -5.57
N ALA A 136 2.15 21.06 -5.19
CA ALA A 136 3.33 20.30 -5.61
C ALA A 136 3.40 20.10 -7.13
N ALA A 137 2.24 19.98 -7.81
CA ALA A 137 2.16 19.86 -9.26
C ALA A 137 2.52 21.16 -10.02
N ASN A 138 2.53 22.31 -9.33
CA ASN A 138 2.73 23.64 -9.92
C ASN A 138 3.99 24.34 -9.40
N LEU A 139 4.87 23.62 -8.69
CA LEU A 139 6.13 24.19 -8.21
C LEU A 139 7.09 24.45 -9.39
N PRO A 140 7.87 25.55 -9.35
CA PRO A 140 8.90 25.77 -10.37
C PRO A 140 9.95 24.67 -10.35
N ASP A 141 10.51 24.34 -11.53
CA ASP A 141 11.58 23.34 -11.70
C ASP A 141 12.85 23.64 -10.86
N THR A 142 12.98 24.86 -10.36
CA THR A 142 14.09 25.29 -9.48
C THR A 142 13.97 24.78 -8.04
N VAL A 143 12.81 24.25 -7.65
CA VAL A 143 12.57 23.68 -6.33
C VAL A 143 12.76 22.18 -6.41
N GLU A 144 13.78 21.65 -5.73
CA GLU A 144 13.91 20.20 -5.55
C GLU A 144 12.70 19.69 -4.77
N THR A 145 11.81 18.98 -5.46
CA THR A 145 10.65 18.36 -4.87
C THR A 145 10.94 16.88 -4.62
N PRO A 146 10.51 16.33 -3.46
CA PRO A 146 10.44 14.89 -3.27
C PRO A 146 9.60 14.24 -4.38
N ASP A 147 9.86 12.98 -4.69
CA ASP A 147 9.00 12.21 -5.60
C ASP A 147 7.62 11.98 -4.95
N PHE A 148 6.66 12.85 -5.26
CA PHE A 148 5.27 12.79 -4.78
C PHE A 148 4.41 11.80 -5.56
N GLY A 149 5.01 10.93 -6.38
CA GLY A 149 4.25 9.87 -7.03
C GLY A 149 3.79 8.78 -6.04
N PRO A 150 2.84 7.92 -6.44
CA PRO A 150 2.41 6.78 -5.64
C PRO A 150 3.59 5.89 -5.23
N CYS A 151 3.67 5.54 -3.95
CA CYS A 151 4.55 4.48 -3.46
C CYS A 151 3.74 3.19 -3.21
N LEU A 152 4.41 2.04 -3.18
CA LEU A 152 3.75 0.75 -2.93
C LEU A 152 4.22 0.17 -1.60
N ASN A 153 3.26 -0.03 -0.69
CA ASN A 153 3.48 -0.81 0.53
C ASN A 153 2.68 -2.13 0.43
N ILE A 154 3.37 -3.26 0.53
CA ILE A 154 2.78 -4.60 0.56
C ILE A 154 2.98 -5.15 1.96
N SER A 155 1.89 -5.52 2.62
CA SER A 155 1.95 -6.33 3.83
C SER A 155 0.99 -7.51 3.72
N TYR A 156 1.47 -8.68 4.09
CA TYR A 156 0.65 -9.89 4.17
C TYR A 156 1.03 -10.70 5.39
N ARG A 157 0.03 -11.28 6.05
CA ARG A 157 0.24 -12.12 7.22
C ARG A 157 -0.73 -13.29 7.21
N SER A 158 -0.23 -14.47 7.55
CA SER A 158 -1.02 -15.71 7.68
C SER A 158 -0.94 -16.30 9.09
N GLY A 159 -1.99 -17.02 9.48
CA GLY A 159 -2.17 -17.62 10.80
C GLY A 159 -2.96 -16.74 11.77
N GLU A 160 -3.67 -17.37 12.71
CA GLU A 160 -4.35 -16.66 13.79
C GLU A 160 -3.34 -15.98 14.72
N GLU A 161 -3.48 -14.66 14.86
CA GLU A 161 -2.71 -13.89 15.81
C GLU A 161 -3.62 -13.43 16.96
N TYR A 162 -3.35 -13.96 18.15
CA TYR A 162 -3.73 -13.28 19.39
C TYR A 162 -2.88 -12.01 19.48
N THR A 163 -3.42 -10.90 18.99
CA THR A 163 -2.95 -9.49 19.14
C THR A 163 -1.54 -9.34 19.71
N LEU A 164 -0.51 -9.34 18.85
CA LEU A 164 0.82 -8.89 19.24
C LEU A 164 0.87 -7.35 19.10
N PRO A 165 1.34 -6.60 20.12
CA PRO A 165 1.32 -5.13 20.14
C PRO A 165 2.19 -4.44 19.06
N ASP A 166 3.07 -5.17 18.37
CA ASP A 166 3.96 -4.62 17.32
C ASP A 166 3.31 -4.51 15.93
N SER A 167 2.00 -4.77 15.81
CA SER A 167 1.25 -4.74 14.54
C SER A 167 0.73 -3.35 14.15
N VAL A 168 1.00 -2.32 14.95
CA VAL A 168 0.44 -0.98 14.78
C VAL A 168 1.55 0.01 14.42
N THR A 169 1.36 0.77 13.34
CA THR A 169 2.22 1.92 13.03
C THR A 169 2.28 2.82 14.26
N LYS A 170 3.49 3.08 14.78
CA LYS A 170 3.68 3.94 15.95
C LYS A 170 3.11 5.32 15.63
N LEU A 171 2.56 5.98 16.66
CA LEU A 171 2.08 7.35 16.52
C LEU A 171 3.23 8.24 15.99
N GLY A 172 2.96 8.92 14.89
CA GLY A 172 3.88 9.82 14.22
C GLY A 172 3.13 11.00 13.58
N PHE A 173 3.87 11.82 12.85
CA PHE A 173 3.32 12.90 12.03
C PHE A 173 3.86 12.76 10.61
N GLU A 174 3.05 13.14 9.63
CA GLU A 174 3.48 13.23 8.24
C GLU A 174 3.94 14.66 7.93
N THR A 175 4.92 14.80 7.04
CA THR A 175 5.47 16.10 6.62
C THR A 175 4.68 16.75 5.49
N CYS A 176 3.81 15.97 4.84
CA CYS A 176 2.93 16.42 3.76
C CYS A 176 1.58 15.69 3.84
N ASP A 177 0.61 16.19 3.09
CA ASP A 177 -0.69 15.55 2.97
C ASP A 177 -0.57 14.27 2.13
N MET A 178 -1.14 13.17 2.62
CA MET A 178 -1.18 11.84 1.98
C MET A 178 -2.57 11.52 1.44
#